data_AF-A0A7C4JA89-F1
#
_entry.id   AF-A0A7C4JA89-F1
#
_cell.length_a   1.000
_cell.length_b   1.000
_cell.length_c   1.000
_cell.angle_alpha   90.00
_cell.angle_beta   90.00
_cell.angle_gamma   90.00
#
_symmetry.space_group_name_H-M   'P 1'
#
loop_
_entity.id
_entity.type
_entity.pdbx_description
1 polymer ?
#
loop_
_entity_poly.entity_id
_entity_poly.type
_entity_poly.pdbx_seq_one_letter_code
_entity_poly.pdbx_strand_id
1 'polypeptide(L)'
;MPISLSQAADLQCPQCGTSFTAEVWLIVDAEERPDLAERCRAGKIHEVVCPQGHAGMLGAPLLYHDRPRQKLILALPPGVDDEQVRQINAQLVSRLQDNLPAPLPDYLNQTQVVPHQLLPVALTDDPQAALVEQLARDLPPLLRTLQEFIQADSWTESQRILEQHPELLSDEADLTLAGMIDAARAQKDANAEKVFIEHRELLEDARRNGIDAAFARKHKTGPAEGRPQLPPEIATRLHELNIQSEADFERALHEHPDLLEALQRAIAERDPRLAAIQALSEARSPQEALRAARVHPFLISAEGFDFIRQFIAGARQQGEVDMARHLEERLNSLIQFKQSGLSLNEAAQMEQMTQALDPETSAALQELIQQGVDTPEKLEEVLRQRPNLREKLERAARQTSGLGDIPAEMRPLLEEIGQLNRLSDMPRKIQLCEQALRLVQREANPSLWAASQGELANALAKNPQGRRADNLEEAIRHYELAL
;
A
#
# COMPACT_ATOMS: atom_id res chain seq x y z
N MET A 1 18.75 44.69 -29.73
CA MET A 1 17.93 44.07 -30.78
C MET A 1 16.90 43.20 -30.08
N PRO A 2 15.72 42.94 -30.67
CA PRO A 2 14.71 42.12 -30.00
C PRO A 2 15.26 40.72 -29.75
N ILE A 3 14.92 40.14 -28.61
CA ILE A 3 15.36 38.79 -28.21
C ILE A 3 14.52 37.75 -28.98
N SER A 4 13.21 38.00 -29.05
CA SER A 4 12.23 37.19 -29.78
C SER A 4 12.43 37.37 -31.28
N LEU A 5 12.39 36.25 -32.00
CA LEU A 5 12.71 36.18 -33.42
C LEU A 5 11.57 35.51 -34.18
N SER A 6 11.11 36.16 -35.24
CA SER A 6 10.19 35.58 -36.21
C SER A 6 10.81 35.55 -37.61
N GLN A 7 10.25 34.71 -38.47
CA GLN A 7 10.54 34.69 -39.90
C GLN A 7 9.23 34.63 -40.70
N ALA A 8 9.20 35.27 -41.87
CA ALA A 8 8.11 35.10 -42.81
C ALA A 8 8.25 33.74 -43.52
N ALA A 9 7.17 32.97 -43.56
CA ALA A 9 7.10 31.71 -44.29
C ALA A 9 5.94 31.76 -45.30
N ASP A 10 6.23 31.39 -46.55
CA ASP A 10 5.21 31.24 -47.57
C ASP A 10 4.59 29.85 -47.47
N LEU A 11 3.28 29.81 -47.21
CA LEU A 11 2.51 28.60 -46.95
C LEU A 11 1.42 28.42 -48.00
N GLN A 12 1.02 27.18 -48.23
CA GLN A 12 -0.16 26.83 -49.02
C GLN A 12 -1.16 26.10 -48.15
N CYS A 13 -2.41 26.57 -48.11
CA CYS A 13 -3.46 25.93 -47.32
C CYS A 13 -3.77 24.54 -47.92
N PRO A 14 -3.69 23.44 -47.15
CA PRO A 14 -3.96 22.09 -47.68
C PRO A 14 -5.44 21.86 -47.99
N GLN A 15 -6.35 22.69 -47.43
CA GLN A 15 -7.80 22.54 -47.62
C GLN A 15 -8.31 23.29 -48.86
N CYS A 16 -7.87 24.54 -49.06
CA CYS A 16 -8.36 25.37 -50.17
C CYS A 16 -7.30 25.73 -51.23
N GLY A 17 -6.05 25.33 -51.03
CA GLY A 17 -4.94 25.59 -51.97
C GLY A 17 -4.46 27.03 -52.04
N THR A 18 -5.05 27.96 -51.26
CA THR A 18 -4.65 29.38 -51.25
C THR A 18 -3.24 29.53 -50.66
N SER A 19 -2.36 30.22 -51.38
CA SER A 19 -1.03 30.60 -50.89
C SER A 19 -1.11 31.89 -50.07
N PHE A 20 -0.40 31.93 -48.94
CA PHE A 20 -0.34 33.09 -48.05
C PHE A 20 0.97 33.10 -47.26
N THR A 21 1.41 34.27 -46.84
CA THR A 21 2.59 34.42 -45.98
C THR A 21 2.15 34.48 -44.52
N ALA A 22 2.81 33.72 -43.66
CA ALA A 22 2.59 33.73 -42.22
C ALA A 22 3.87 34.09 -41.45
N GLU A 23 3.70 34.75 -40.32
CA GLU A 23 4.80 34.99 -39.39
C GLU A 23 5.00 33.79 -38.48
N VAL A 24 6.21 33.22 -38.49
CA VAL A 24 6.58 32.02 -37.72
C VAL A 24 7.61 32.40 -36.67
N TRP A 25 7.25 32.24 -35.40
CA TRP A 25 8.11 32.55 -34.27
C TRP A 25 9.10 31.41 -34.02
N LEU A 26 10.39 31.72 -33.99
CA LEU A 26 11.48 30.76 -33.74
C LEU A 26 12.11 30.95 -32.36
N ILE A 27 12.09 32.17 -31.83
CA ILE A 27 12.53 32.49 -30.46
C ILE A 27 11.42 33.32 -29.80
N VAL A 28 11.01 32.93 -28.59
CA VAL A 28 10.09 33.70 -27.75
C VAL A 28 10.74 33.90 -26.38
N ASP A 29 11.06 35.15 -26.06
CA ASP A 29 11.42 35.54 -24.70
C ASP A 29 10.16 35.96 -23.95
N ALA A 30 9.86 35.26 -22.85
CA ALA A 30 8.61 35.38 -22.14
C ALA A 30 8.43 36.74 -21.43
N GLU A 31 9.53 37.42 -21.11
CA GLU A 31 9.51 38.72 -20.45
C GLU A 31 9.43 39.86 -21.48
N GLU A 32 10.00 39.68 -22.68
CA GLU A 32 9.88 40.62 -23.80
C GLU A 32 8.51 40.52 -24.48
N ARG A 33 7.98 39.31 -24.67
CA ARG A 33 6.72 39.03 -25.37
C ARG A 33 5.77 38.15 -24.53
N PRO A 34 5.15 38.69 -23.47
CA PRO A 34 4.17 37.97 -22.66
C PRO A 34 2.98 37.45 -23.47
N ASP A 35 2.57 38.19 -24.51
CA ASP A 35 1.51 37.81 -25.45
C ASP A 35 1.84 36.52 -26.20
N LEU A 36 3.09 36.35 -26.64
CA LEU A 36 3.53 35.13 -27.28
C LEU A 36 3.72 34.00 -26.27
N ALA A 37 4.16 34.30 -25.05
CA ALA A 37 4.27 33.31 -23.98
C ALA A 37 2.91 32.70 -23.63
N GLU A 38 1.84 33.50 -23.59
CA GLU A 38 0.47 32.98 -23.42
C GLU A 38 0.07 32.06 -24.57
N ARG A 39 0.40 32.41 -25.82
CA ARG A 39 0.16 31.53 -26.98
C ARG A 39 0.95 30.22 -26.88
N CYS A 40 2.17 30.24 -26.35
CA CYS A 40 2.95 29.02 -26.08
C CYS A 40 2.26 28.13 -25.04
N ARG A 41 1.79 28.71 -23.93
CA ARG A 41 1.03 27.98 -22.88
C ARG A 41 -0.29 27.42 -23.41
N ALA A 42 -0.95 28.12 -24.32
CA ALA A 42 -2.17 27.66 -24.96
C ALA A 42 -1.93 26.62 -26.08
N GLY A 43 -0.68 26.35 -26.47
CA GLY A 43 -0.35 25.46 -27.59
C GLY A 43 -0.67 26.04 -28.98
N LYS A 44 -0.81 27.37 -29.10
CA LYS A 44 -1.30 28.08 -30.30
C LYS A 44 -0.26 28.98 -30.97
N ILE A 45 1.01 28.92 -30.54
CA ILE A 45 2.07 29.79 -31.04
C ILE A 45 2.31 29.63 -32.55
N HIS A 46 2.18 28.40 -33.06
CA HIS A 46 2.30 28.07 -34.50
C HIS A 46 0.96 27.72 -35.15
N GLU A 47 -0.15 28.11 -34.52
CA GLU A 47 -1.45 28.08 -35.18
C GLU A 47 -1.49 29.22 -36.22
N VAL A 48 -1.73 28.85 -37.48
CA VAL A 48 -1.86 29.78 -38.61
C VAL A 48 -3.25 29.64 -39.22
N VAL A 49 -3.85 30.77 -39.61
CA VAL A 49 -5.16 30.81 -40.24
C VAL A 49 -5.00 31.35 -41.66
N CYS A 50 -5.46 30.59 -42.65
CA CYS A 50 -5.41 31.04 -44.05
C CYS A 50 -6.45 32.15 -44.31
N PRO A 51 -6.35 32.92 -45.41
CA PRO A 51 -7.32 33.98 -45.75
C PRO A 51 -8.77 33.51 -45.90
N GLN A 52 -8.99 32.20 -46.10
CA GLN A 52 -10.32 31.59 -46.20
C GLN A 52 -10.85 31.04 -44.87
N GLY A 53 -10.14 31.26 -43.75
CA GLY A 53 -10.60 30.91 -42.41
C GLY A 53 -10.21 29.51 -41.90
N HIS A 54 -9.54 28.68 -42.70
CA HIS A 54 -9.02 27.39 -42.23
C HIS A 54 -7.81 27.58 -41.31
N ALA A 55 -7.88 27.02 -40.11
CA ALA A 55 -6.80 26.97 -39.14
C ALA A 55 -5.96 25.69 -39.29
N GLY A 56 -4.66 25.79 -39.06
CA GLY A 56 -3.75 24.65 -39.05
C GLY A 56 -2.52 24.92 -38.19
N MET A 57 -1.92 23.85 -37.68
CA MET A 57 -0.67 23.92 -36.92
C MET A 57 0.52 23.77 -37.86
N LEU A 58 1.43 24.75 -37.84
CA LEU A 58 2.68 24.67 -38.56
C LEU A 58 3.72 23.88 -37.75
N GLY A 59 4.42 22.95 -38.39
CA GLY A 59 5.54 22.23 -37.78
C GLY A 59 6.83 23.04 -37.85
N ALA A 60 7.01 23.99 -36.94
CA ALA A 60 8.25 24.78 -36.83
C ALA A 60 8.93 24.58 -35.47
N PRO A 61 10.28 24.66 -35.39
CA PRO A 61 10.97 24.65 -34.12
C PRO A 61 10.75 25.97 -33.37
N LEU A 62 10.78 25.93 -32.03
CA LEU A 62 10.63 27.10 -31.17
C LEU A 62 11.57 27.00 -29.98
N LEU A 63 12.39 28.03 -29.77
CA LEU A 63 13.17 28.23 -28.55
C LEU A 63 12.41 29.19 -27.61
N TYR A 64 11.91 28.67 -26.50
CA TYR A 64 11.25 29.43 -25.46
C TYR A 64 12.22 29.77 -24.34
N HIS A 65 12.34 31.05 -24.02
CA HIS A 65 13.26 31.58 -23.02
C HIS A 65 12.50 32.28 -21.89
N ASP A 66 12.70 31.81 -20.66
CA ASP A 66 12.03 32.33 -19.46
C ASP A 66 13.10 32.77 -18.45
N ARG A 67 13.34 34.08 -18.40
CA ARG A 67 14.34 34.69 -17.52
C ARG A 67 13.99 34.52 -16.03
N PRO A 68 12.75 34.83 -15.56
CA PRO A 68 12.38 34.64 -14.15
C PRO A 68 12.51 33.19 -13.67
N ARG A 69 12.12 32.22 -14.50
CA ARG A 69 12.21 30.79 -14.15
C ARG A 69 13.57 30.16 -14.50
N GLN A 70 14.48 30.93 -15.11
CA GLN A 70 15.77 30.46 -15.61
C GLN A 70 15.65 29.20 -16.50
N LYS A 71 14.63 29.18 -17.36
CA LYS A 71 14.35 28.04 -18.25
C LYS A 71 14.66 28.39 -19.71
N LEU A 72 15.19 27.40 -20.41
CA LEU A 72 15.39 27.44 -21.85
C LEU A 72 14.89 26.13 -22.45
N ILE A 73 13.82 26.20 -23.25
CA ILE A 73 13.13 25.03 -23.78
C ILE A 73 13.14 25.09 -25.30
N LEU A 74 13.62 24.03 -25.96
CA LEU A 74 13.53 23.84 -27.40
C LEU A 74 12.38 22.88 -27.71
N ALA A 75 11.30 23.41 -28.27
CA ALA A 75 10.16 22.65 -28.78
C ALA A 75 10.37 22.30 -30.26
N LEU A 76 10.28 21.01 -30.60
CA LEU A 76 10.55 20.51 -31.96
C LEU A 76 9.34 19.84 -32.60
N PRO A 77 9.14 20.01 -33.92
CA PRO A 77 8.14 19.25 -34.67
C PRO A 77 8.52 17.75 -34.74
N PRO A 78 7.56 16.86 -35.05
CA PRO A 78 7.86 15.43 -35.22
C PRO A 78 8.79 15.20 -36.43
N GLY A 79 9.59 14.14 -36.37
CA GLY A 79 10.44 13.70 -37.49
C GLY A 79 11.80 14.39 -37.62
N VAL A 80 12.23 15.13 -36.58
CA VAL A 80 13.57 15.73 -36.51
C VAL A 80 14.55 14.75 -35.87
N ASP A 81 15.69 14.50 -36.50
CA ASP A 81 16.74 13.61 -35.97
C ASP A 81 17.71 14.31 -35.00
N ASP A 82 18.53 13.54 -34.28
CA ASP A 82 19.44 14.06 -33.24
C ASP A 82 20.47 15.07 -33.78
N GLU A 83 20.89 14.94 -35.04
CA GLU A 83 21.85 15.86 -35.65
C GLU A 83 21.16 17.19 -35.98
N GLN A 84 19.97 17.13 -36.55
CA GLN A 84 19.13 18.29 -36.79
C GLN A 84 18.76 18.98 -35.47
N VAL A 85 18.45 18.24 -34.40
CA VAL A 85 18.22 18.79 -33.05
C VAL A 85 19.41 19.62 -32.59
N ARG A 86 20.64 19.05 -32.67
CA ARG A 86 21.86 19.76 -32.28
C ARG A 86 22.08 21.03 -33.10
N GLN A 87 21.87 20.97 -34.41
CA GLN A 87 22.05 22.12 -35.31
C GLN A 87 21.04 23.23 -35.03
N ILE A 88 19.75 22.88 -34.91
CA ILE A 88 18.68 23.83 -34.59
C ILE A 88 18.93 24.47 -33.22
N ASN A 89 19.29 23.67 -32.21
CA ASN A 89 19.58 24.19 -30.88
C ASN A 89 20.74 25.18 -30.91
N ALA A 90 21.88 24.79 -31.49
CA ALA A 90 23.05 25.65 -31.58
C ALA A 90 22.75 26.97 -32.32
N GLN A 91 21.99 26.90 -33.42
CA GLN A 91 21.60 28.07 -34.19
C GLN A 91 20.72 29.03 -33.38
N LEU A 92 19.65 28.54 -32.76
CA LEU A 92 18.70 29.39 -32.04
C LEU A 92 19.30 29.93 -30.73
N VAL A 93 20.09 29.12 -30.01
CA VAL A 93 20.77 29.57 -28.78
C VAL A 93 21.84 30.60 -29.09
N SER A 94 22.63 30.43 -30.16
CA SER A 94 23.59 31.46 -30.57
C SER A 94 22.89 32.79 -30.88
N ARG A 95 21.76 32.74 -31.60
CA ARG A 95 20.95 33.94 -31.91
C ARG A 95 20.38 34.60 -30.67
N LEU A 96 19.96 33.81 -29.68
CA LEU A 96 19.50 34.30 -28.39
C LEU A 96 20.63 35.02 -27.64
N GLN A 97 21.80 34.38 -27.55
CA GLN A 97 22.98 34.89 -26.84
C GLN A 97 23.50 36.21 -27.43
N ASP A 98 23.50 36.36 -28.75
CA ASP A 98 23.91 37.59 -29.44
C ASP A 98 23.05 38.81 -29.04
N ASN A 99 21.83 38.58 -28.57
CA ASN A 99 20.87 39.62 -28.22
C ASN A 99 20.70 39.82 -26.70
N LEU A 100 21.39 39.04 -25.87
CA LEU A 100 21.37 39.16 -24.42
C LEU A 100 22.55 39.99 -23.88
N PRO A 101 22.35 40.80 -22.82
CA PRO A 101 23.44 41.53 -22.19
C PRO A 101 24.41 40.58 -21.47
N ALA A 102 25.71 40.85 -21.56
CA ALA A 102 26.72 40.13 -20.80
C ALA A 102 26.74 40.56 -19.31
N PRO A 103 27.07 39.66 -18.36
CA PRO A 103 27.45 38.26 -18.57
C PRO A 103 26.25 37.36 -18.88
N LEU A 104 26.47 36.37 -19.76
CA LEU A 104 25.44 35.41 -20.14
C LEU A 104 25.14 34.44 -18.98
N PRO A 105 23.86 34.15 -18.66
CA PRO A 105 23.50 33.19 -17.63
C PRO A 105 23.89 31.74 -17.96
N ASP A 106 24.29 30.96 -16.96
CA ASP A 106 24.72 29.56 -17.12
C ASP A 106 23.60 28.63 -17.62
N TYR A 107 22.34 28.92 -17.28
CA TYR A 107 21.20 28.10 -17.68
C TYR A 107 20.98 28.07 -19.20
N LEU A 108 21.56 29.01 -19.95
CA LEU A 108 21.52 28.99 -21.41
C LEU A 108 22.26 27.78 -22.02
N ASN A 109 23.11 27.11 -21.25
CA ASN A 109 23.79 25.87 -21.64
C ASN A 109 22.96 24.60 -21.33
N GLN A 110 21.80 24.73 -20.68
CA GLN A 110 20.96 23.62 -20.22
C GLN A 110 19.62 23.61 -20.95
N THR A 111 19.65 23.59 -22.28
CA THR A 111 18.42 23.58 -23.08
C THR A 111 17.65 22.27 -22.89
N GLN A 112 16.40 22.37 -22.44
CA GLN A 112 15.48 21.25 -22.37
C GLN A 112 14.81 21.05 -23.73
N VAL A 113 15.00 19.88 -24.35
CA VAL A 113 14.35 19.55 -25.63
C VAL A 113 13.04 18.81 -25.40
N VAL A 114 11.96 19.25 -26.02
CA VAL A 114 10.62 18.64 -25.92
C VAL A 114 9.94 18.54 -27.29
N PRO A 115 9.06 17.56 -27.52
CA PRO A 115 8.12 17.60 -28.63
C PRO A 115 7.23 18.85 -28.55
N HIS A 116 6.92 19.47 -29.68
CA HIS A 116 6.13 20.71 -29.73
C HIS A 116 4.77 20.59 -29.03
N GLN A 117 4.14 19.41 -29.09
CA GLN A 117 2.87 19.11 -28.43
C GLN A 117 2.96 19.12 -26.89
N LEU A 118 4.15 18.92 -26.34
CA LEU A 118 4.41 18.92 -24.89
C LEU A 118 4.93 20.27 -24.39
N LEU A 119 5.05 21.28 -25.25
CA LEU A 119 5.45 22.61 -24.83
C LEU A 119 4.51 23.19 -23.76
N PRO A 120 3.17 23.18 -23.90
CA PRO A 120 2.27 23.64 -22.83
C PRO A 120 2.54 22.99 -21.47
N VAL A 121 2.75 21.68 -21.47
CA VAL A 121 3.07 20.88 -20.27
C VAL A 121 4.41 21.29 -19.68
N ALA A 122 5.44 21.42 -20.51
CA ALA A 122 6.79 21.82 -20.08
C ALA A 122 6.84 23.23 -19.45
N LEU A 123 5.87 24.09 -19.81
CA LEU A 123 5.73 25.44 -19.29
C LEU A 123 4.98 25.53 -17.95
N THR A 124 4.35 24.45 -17.51
CA THR A 124 3.67 24.40 -16.20
C THR A 124 4.67 24.40 -15.03
N ASP A 125 4.16 24.66 -13.83
CA ASP A 125 4.96 24.63 -12.60
C ASP A 125 5.30 23.19 -12.18
N ASP A 126 4.45 22.23 -12.55
CA ASP A 126 4.66 20.78 -12.37
C ASP A 126 4.46 20.01 -13.71
N PRO A 127 5.52 19.93 -14.53
CA PRO A 127 5.47 19.24 -15.82
C PRO A 127 5.22 17.74 -15.71
N GLN A 128 5.53 17.11 -14.57
CA GLN A 128 5.34 15.67 -14.39
C GLN A 128 3.86 15.36 -14.15
N ALA A 129 3.21 16.10 -13.25
CA ALA A 129 1.77 15.99 -13.04
C ALA A 129 0.98 16.29 -14.33
N ALA A 130 1.35 17.36 -15.04
CA ALA A 130 0.70 17.74 -16.29
C ALA A 130 0.93 16.73 -17.44
N LEU A 131 2.10 16.06 -17.48
CA LEU A 131 2.37 14.99 -18.45
C LEU A 131 1.53 13.75 -18.16
N VAL A 132 1.39 13.36 -16.89
CA VAL A 132 0.52 12.24 -16.47
C VAL A 132 -0.93 12.52 -16.86
N GLU A 133 -1.42 13.73 -16.62
CA GLU A 133 -2.78 14.14 -16.99
C GLU A 133 -2.99 14.19 -18.52
N GLN A 134 -1.98 14.59 -19.30
CA GLN A 134 -2.07 14.60 -20.75
C GLN A 134 -2.00 13.17 -21.33
N LEU A 135 -1.11 12.31 -20.81
CA LEU A 135 -1.05 10.91 -21.20
C LEU A 135 -2.35 10.16 -20.89
N ALA A 136 -3.02 10.48 -19.78
CA ALA A 136 -4.34 9.94 -19.45
C ALA A 136 -5.44 10.38 -20.45
N ARG A 137 -5.34 11.60 -20.99
CA ARG A 137 -6.30 12.14 -21.99
C ARG A 137 -6.15 11.49 -23.37
N ASP A 138 -4.95 11.09 -23.77
CA ASP A 138 -4.67 10.55 -25.10
C ASP A 138 -4.89 9.01 -25.21
N LEU A 139 -5.33 8.35 -24.13
CA LEU A 139 -5.60 6.91 -24.16
C LEU A 139 -6.80 6.58 -25.08
N PRO A 140 -6.73 5.46 -25.85
CA PRO A 140 -7.86 4.93 -26.59
C PRO A 140 -9.10 4.81 -25.69
N PRO A 141 -10.32 5.10 -26.18
CA PRO A 141 -11.53 5.12 -25.36
C PRO A 141 -11.73 3.85 -24.53
N LEU A 142 -11.53 2.67 -25.14
CA LEU A 142 -11.66 1.39 -24.44
C LEU A 142 -10.64 1.22 -23.30
N LEU A 143 -9.39 1.64 -23.51
CA LEU A 143 -8.35 1.56 -22.48
C LEU A 143 -8.64 2.55 -21.34
N ARG A 144 -9.20 3.72 -21.64
CA ARG A 144 -9.65 4.66 -20.62
C ARG A 144 -10.77 4.06 -19.77
N THR A 145 -11.81 3.52 -20.39
CA THR A 145 -12.93 2.90 -19.67
C THR A 145 -12.47 1.67 -18.88
N LEU A 146 -11.52 0.89 -19.40
CA LEU A 146 -10.89 -0.20 -18.66
C LEU A 146 -10.12 0.31 -17.43
N GLN A 147 -9.38 1.41 -17.56
CA GLN A 147 -8.68 2.02 -16.42
C GLN A 147 -9.66 2.58 -15.39
N GLU A 148 -10.73 3.26 -15.82
CA GLU A 148 -11.81 3.74 -14.94
C GLU A 148 -12.45 2.57 -14.18
N PHE A 149 -12.71 1.45 -14.86
CA PHE A 149 -13.24 0.23 -14.25
C PHE A 149 -12.30 -0.38 -13.21
N ILE A 150 -10.99 -0.43 -13.50
CA ILE A 150 -9.95 -1.02 -12.63
C ILE A 150 -9.62 -0.11 -11.45
N GLN A 151 -9.66 1.20 -11.65
CA GLN A 151 -9.32 2.21 -10.64
C GLN A 151 -10.54 2.65 -9.83
N ALA A 152 -11.72 2.11 -10.10
CA ALA A 152 -12.92 2.46 -9.37
C ALA A 152 -12.75 2.25 -7.86
N ASP A 153 -13.23 3.20 -7.08
CA ASP A 153 -13.07 3.22 -5.63
C ASP A 153 -13.82 2.08 -4.91
N SER A 154 -14.68 1.33 -5.62
CA SER A 154 -15.45 0.21 -5.08
C SER A 154 -15.94 -0.74 -6.17
N TRP A 155 -16.24 -1.98 -5.77
CA TRP A 155 -16.87 -2.96 -6.66
C TRP A 155 -18.26 -2.52 -7.14
N THR A 156 -19.00 -1.73 -6.35
CA THR A 156 -20.29 -1.16 -6.78
C THR A 156 -20.11 -0.17 -7.93
N GLU A 157 -19.06 0.66 -7.88
CA GLU A 157 -18.73 1.58 -8.96
C GLU A 157 -18.19 0.82 -10.19
N SER A 158 -17.31 -0.17 -10.01
CA SER A 158 -16.91 -1.07 -11.10
C SER A 158 -18.11 -1.75 -11.75
N GLN A 159 -19.10 -2.19 -10.96
CA GLN A 159 -20.34 -2.79 -11.48
C GLN A 159 -21.13 -1.79 -12.31
N ARG A 160 -21.34 -0.57 -11.80
CA ARG A 160 -22.03 0.51 -12.50
C ARG A 160 -21.32 0.90 -13.80
N ILE A 161 -19.98 0.99 -13.79
CA ILE A 161 -19.18 1.24 -14.99
C ILE A 161 -19.38 0.12 -16.00
N LEU A 162 -19.34 -1.15 -15.56
CA LEU A 162 -19.57 -2.29 -16.43
C LEU A 162 -20.98 -2.34 -17.04
N GLU A 163 -22.00 -1.94 -16.27
CA GLU A 163 -23.39 -1.82 -16.75
C GLU A 163 -23.55 -0.69 -17.78
N GLN A 164 -22.80 0.40 -17.65
CA GLN A 164 -22.83 1.54 -18.57
C GLN A 164 -21.96 1.33 -19.82
N HIS A 165 -20.94 0.48 -19.71
CA HIS A 165 -19.95 0.23 -20.75
C HIS A 165 -19.86 -1.27 -21.09
N PRO A 166 -20.86 -1.83 -21.78
CA PRO A 166 -20.86 -3.25 -22.17
C PRO A 166 -19.70 -3.62 -23.10
N GLU A 167 -19.05 -2.65 -23.75
CA GLU A 167 -17.81 -2.83 -24.50
C GLU A 167 -16.67 -3.44 -23.66
N LEU A 168 -16.70 -3.30 -22.33
CA LEU A 168 -15.75 -3.96 -21.42
C LEU A 168 -15.89 -5.49 -21.40
N LEU A 169 -17.03 -6.02 -21.84
CA LEU A 169 -17.24 -7.48 -21.99
C LEU A 169 -16.80 -8.00 -23.36
N SER A 170 -16.20 -7.16 -24.22
CA SER A 170 -15.73 -7.56 -25.54
C SER A 170 -14.42 -8.35 -25.51
N ASP A 171 -14.14 -9.09 -26.59
CA ASP A 171 -12.84 -9.78 -26.77
C ASP A 171 -11.68 -8.78 -26.87
N GLU A 172 -11.93 -7.57 -27.36
CA GLU A 172 -10.93 -6.49 -27.42
C GLU A 172 -10.52 -6.03 -26.01
N ALA A 173 -11.48 -5.93 -25.09
CA ALA A 173 -11.20 -5.59 -23.69
C ALA A 173 -10.36 -6.67 -22.99
N ASP A 174 -10.67 -7.95 -23.25
CA ASP A 174 -9.91 -9.09 -22.71
C ASP A 174 -8.45 -9.08 -23.21
N LEU A 175 -8.25 -8.88 -24.52
CA LEU A 175 -6.92 -8.77 -25.12
C LEU A 175 -6.14 -7.57 -24.57
N THR A 176 -6.81 -6.45 -24.34
CA THR A 176 -6.19 -5.25 -23.75
C THR A 176 -5.72 -5.51 -22.32
N LEU A 177 -6.57 -6.12 -21.48
CA LEU A 177 -6.20 -6.54 -20.11
C LEU A 177 -5.09 -7.59 -20.09
N ALA A 178 -5.09 -8.54 -21.02
CA ALA A 178 -4.00 -9.51 -21.18
C ALA A 178 -2.66 -8.81 -21.46
N GLY A 179 -2.66 -7.81 -22.36
CA GLY A 179 -1.49 -6.98 -22.64
C GLY A 179 -1.01 -6.18 -21.42
N MET A 180 -1.94 -5.64 -20.61
CA MET A 180 -1.60 -4.94 -19.36
C MET A 180 -0.95 -5.86 -18.32
N ILE A 181 -1.43 -7.10 -18.19
CA ILE A 181 -0.83 -8.13 -17.32
C ILE A 181 0.59 -8.45 -17.78
N ASP A 182 0.81 -8.65 -19.07
CA ASP A 182 2.14 -8.94 -19.62
C ASP A 182 3.10 -7.75 -19.44
N ALA A 183 2.60 -6.52 -19.57
CA ALA A 183 3.36 -5.30 -19.27
C ALA A 183 3.73 -5.18 -17.78
N ALA A 184 2.81 -5.52 -16.86
CA ALA A 184 3.09 -5.53 -15.42
C ALA A 184 4.17 -6.57 -15.06
N ARG A 185 4.10 -7.76 -15.66
CA ARG A 185 5.12 -8.82 -15.52
C ARG A 185 6.49 -8.38 -16.02
N ALA A 186 6.54 -7.76 -17.20
CA ALA A 186 7.78 -7.24 -17.76
C ALA A 186 8.44 -6.19 -16.85
N GLN A 187 7.61 -5.39 -16.17
CA GLN A 187 8.04 -4.37 -15.21
C GLN A 187 8.26 -4.90 -13.78
N LYS A 188 7.93 -6.17 -13.51
CA LYS A 188 7.96 -6.81 -12.18
C LYS A 188 7.06 -6.10 -11.14
N ASP A 189 5.96 -5.50 -11.60
CA ASP A 189 4.94 -4.91 -10.72
C ASP A 189 3.92 -5.97 -10.30
N ALA A 190 4.23 -6.66 -9.20
CA ALA A 190 3.40 -7.74 -8.67
C ALA A 190 2.02 -7.26 -8.18
N ASN A 191 1.90 -5.98 -7.80
CA ASN A 191 0.64 -5.42 -7.33
C ASN A 191 -0.29 -5.15 -8.52
N ALA A 192 0.22 -4.48 -9.56
CA ALA A 192 -0.54 -4.23 -10.78
C ALA A 192 -0.93 -5.54 -11.47
N GLU A 193 -0.02 -6.53 -11.53
CA GLU A 193 -0.32 -7.86 -12.08
C GLU A 193 -1.51 -8.51 -11.38
N LYS A 194 -1.52 -8.53 -10.04
CA LYS A 194 -2.60 -9.11 -9.25
C LYS A 194 -3.94 -8.40 -9.51
N VAL A 195 -3.93 -7.06 -9.51
CA VAL A 195 -5.14 -6.26 -9.75
C VAL A 195 -5.72 -6.54 -11.13
N PHE A 196 -4.89 -6.57 -12.18
CA PHE A 196 -5.36 -6.81 -13.54
C PHE A 196 -5.91 -8.23 -13.74
N ILE A 197 -5.28 -9.24 -13.11
CA ILE A 197 -5.80 -10.62 -13.14
C ILE A 197 -7.19 -10.69 -12.49
N GLU A 198 -7.36 -10.08 -11.32
CA GLU A 198 -8.63 -10.09 -10.59
C GLU A 198 -9.78 -9.44 -11.40
N HIS A 199 -9.49 -8.32 -12.07
CA HIS A 199 -10.47 -7.63 -12.91
C HIS A 199 -10.78 -8.41 -14.19
N ARG A 200 -9.78 -9.07 -14.78
CA ARG A 200 -9.99 -9.92 -15.97
C ARG A 200 -10.86 -11.14 -15.66
N GLU A 201 -10.58 -11.84 -14.54
CA GLU A 201 -11.41 -12.96 -14.09
C GLU A 201 -12.86 -12.54 -13.82
N LEU A 202 -13.06 -11.34 -13.27
CA LEU A 202 -14.39 -10.78 -13.04
C LEU A 202 -15.15 -10.50 -14.34
N LEU A 203 -14.49 -9.91 -15.34
CA LEU A 203 -15.12 -9.67 -16.65
C LEU A 203 -15.43 -10.98 -17.39
N GLU A 204 -14.57 -12.01 -17.26
CA GLU A 204 -14.87 -13.35 -17.77
C GLU A 204 -16.10 -13.96 -17.10
N ASP A 205 -16.20 -13.85 -15.76
CA ASP A 205 -17.35 -14.36 -15.00
C ASP A 205 -18.63 -13.59 -15.36
N ALA A 206 -18.56 -12.27 -15.47
CA ALA A 206 -19.67 -11.42 -15.91
C ALA A 206 -20.15 -11.77 -17.31
N ARG A 207 -19.22 -12.08 -18.24
CA ARG A 207 -19.55 -12.54 -19.59
C ARG A 207 -20.25 -13.90 -19.59
N ARG A 208 -19.84 -14.83 -18.72
CA ARG A 208 -20.38 -16.19 -18.65
C ARG A 208 -21.70 -16.29 -17.90
N ASN A 209 -21.81 -15.57 -16.79
CA ASN A 209 -22.86 -15.76 -15.79
C ASN A 209 -23.75 -14.51 -15.57
N GLY A 210 -23.42 -13.39 -16.22
CA GLY A 210 -24.11 -12.11 -16.04
C GLY A 210 -23.46 -11.24 -14.96
N ILE A 211 -23.61 -9.91 -15.12
CA ILE A 211 -22.97 -8.90 -14.27
C ILE A 211 -23.35 -9.07 -12.80
N ASP A 212 -24.64 -9.14 -12.48
CA ASP A 212 -25.12 -9.27 -11.09
C ASP A 212 -24.53 -10.49 -10.36
N ALA A 213 -24.44 -11.63 -11.06
CA ALA A 213 -23.96 -12.88 -10.48
C ALA A 213 -22.44 -12.84 -10.20
N ALA A 214 -21.67 -12.21 -11.09
CA ALA A 214 -20.22 -12.07 -10.95
C ALA A 214 -19.87 -11.14 -9.76
N PHE A 215 -20.60 -10.04 -9.61
CA PHE A 215 -20.39 -9.09 -8.52
C PHE A 215 -20.95 -9.55 -7.18
N ALA A 216 -21.95 -10.42 -7.14
CA ALA A 216 -22.51 -10.96 -5.90
C ALA A 216 -21.47 -11.67 -5.00
N ARG A 217 -20.39 -12.21 -5.59
CA ARG A 217 -19.27 -12.80 -4.83
C ARG A 217 -18.34 -11.73 -4.28
N LYS A 218 -18.01 -10.71 -5.09
CA LYS A 218 -17.14 -9.60 -4.69
C LYS A 218 -17.78 -8.75 -3.58
N HIS A 219 -19.08 -8.54 -3.62
CA HIS A 219 -19.85 -7.87 -2.57
C HIS A 219 -19.91 -8.65 -1.24
N LYS A 220 -19.67 -9.97 -1.27
CA LYS A 220 -19.61 -10.82 -0.06
C LYS A 220 -18.21 -10.91 0.54
N THR A 221 -17.16 -10.60 -0.23
CA THR A 221 -15.74 -10.71 0.20
C THR A 221 -15.01 -9.37 0.28
N GLY A 222 -15.59 -8.28 -0.23
CA GLY A 222 -15.11 -6.92 0.00
C GLY A 222 -15.55 -6.38 1.37
N PRO A 223 -14.84 -5.38 1.93
CA PRO A 223 -15.33 -4.66 3.11
C PRO A 223 -16.74 -4.13 2.79
N ALA A 224 -17.69 -4.37 3.71
CA ALA A 224 -19.10 -4.05 3.54
C ALA A 224 -19.33 -2.63 2.95
N GLU A 225 -20.15 -2.58 1.90
CA GLU A 225 -20.33 -1.46 0.97
C GLU A 225 -20.87 -0.15 1.56
N GLY A 226 -20.61 0.93 0.81
CA GLY A 226 -21.19 2.26 0.96
C GLY A 226 -20.11 3.29 1.28
N ARG A 227 -20.29 4.55 0.81
CA ARG A 227 -19.59 5.73 1.37
C ARG A 227 -19.37 5.54 2.87
N PRO A 228 -18.29 6.04 3.48
CA PRO A 228 -18.15 5.92 4.91
C PRO A 228 -19.41 6.39 5.60
N GLN A 229 -20.27 5.45 6.02
CA GLN A 229 -21.36 5.78 6.91
C GLN A 229 -20.62 6.14 8.16
N LEU A 230 -20.52 7.46 8.39
CA LEU A 230 -20.15 8.01 9.68
C LEU A 230 -20.95 7.19 10.69
N PRO A 231 -20.29 6.56 11.68
CA PRO A 231 -21.00 5.84 12.73
C PRO A 231 -22.23 6.63 13.17
N PRO A 232 -23.38 5.99 13.40
CA PRO A 232 -24.65 6.68 13.63
C PRO A 232 -24.55 7.81 14.65
N GLU A 233 -23.68 7.65 15.64
CA GLU A 233 -23.31 8.63 16.65
C GLU A 233 -22.73 9.92 16.05
N ILE A 234 -21.77 9.81 15.13
CA ILE A 234 -21.13 10.94 14.44
C ILE A 234 -22.09 11.59 13.45
N ALA A 235 -22.85 10.77 12.69
CA ALA A 235 -23.86 11.29 11.76
C ALA A 235 -24.94 12.09 12.50
N THR A 236 -25.39 11.61 13.65
CA THR A 236 -26.35 12.31 14.53
C THR A 236 -25.74 13.60 15.06
N ARG A 237 -24.48 13.56 15.51
CA ARG A 237 -23.81 14.74 16.08
C ARG A 237 -23.58 15.85 15.05
N LEU A 238 -23.18 15.50 13.83
CA LEU A 238 -23.01 16.46 12.74
C LEU A 238 -24.35 17.10 12.32
N HIS A 239 -25.45 16.35 12.42
CA HIS A 239 -26.79 16.87 12.18
C HIS A 239 -27.24 17.82 13.30
N GLU A 240 -27.00 17.48 14.56
CA GLU A 240 -27.29 18.34 15.72
C GLU A 240 -26.52 19.66 15.69
N LEU A 241 -25.26 19.62 15.23
CA LEU A 241 -24.40 20.79 15.09
C LEU A 241 -24.68 21.61 13.81
N ASN A 242 -25.63 21.16 12.99
CA ASN A 242 -26.04 21.81 11.74
C ASN A 242 -24.84 22.18 10.84
N ILE A 243 -23.90 21.25 10.66
CA ILE A 243 -22.72 21.45 9.85
C ILE A 243 -23.12 21.47 8.37
N GLN A 244 -23.02 22.62 7.71
CA GLN A 244 -23.42 22.80 6.30
C GLN A 244 -22.25 23.18 5.39
N SER A 245 -21.07 23.43 5.95
CA SER A 245 -19.87 23.80 5.20
C SER A 245 -18.60 23.28 5.88
N GLU A 246 -17.51 23.23 5.11
CA GLU A 246 -16.17 22.84 5.59
C GLU A 246 -15.69 23.77 6.73
N ALA A 247 -15.97 25.06 6.63
CA ALA A 247 -15.65 26.05 7.65
C ALA A 247 -16.48 25.91 8.94
N ASP A 248 -17.66 25.27 8.88
CA ASP A 248 -18.43 24.93 10.08
C ASP A 248 -17.91 23.64 10.72
N PHE A 249 -17.48 22.69 9.89
CA PHE A 249 -16.88 21.44 10.34
C PHE A 249 -15.56 21.67 11.09
N GLU A 250 -14.63 22.46 10.54
CA GLU A 250 -13.37 22.81 11.21
C GLU A 250 -13.59 23.51 12.55
N ARG A 251 -14.57 24.41 12.61
CA ARG A 251 -14.95 25.11 13.84
C ARG A 251 -15.51 24.14 14.89
N ALA A 252 -16.38 23.21 14.46
CA ALA A 252 -16.94 22.20 15.32
C ALA A 252 -15.89 21.20 15.84
N LEU A 253 -14.87 20.84 15.05
CA LEU A 253 -13.75 20.04 15.53
C LEU A 253 -12.95 20.73 16.64
N HIS A 254 -12.87 22.06 16.61
CA HIS A 254 -12.18 22.85 17.63
C HIS A 254 -13.04 23.06 18.90
N GLU A 255 -14.35 23.23 18.73
CA GLU A 255 -15.30 23.53 19.82
C GLU A 255 -15.85 22.27 20.51
N HIS A 256 -15.79 21.11 19.85
CA HIS A 256 -16.34 19.83 20.33
C HIS A 256 -15.30 18.70 20.29
N PRO A 257 -14.46 18.55 21.34
CA PRO A 257 -13.45 17.50 21.42
C PRO A 257 -14.02 16.07 21.33
N ASP A 258 -15.27 15.89 21.76
CA ASP A 258 -16.04 14.63 21.66
C ASP A 258 -16.27 14.19 20.21
N LEU A 259 -16.47 15.14 19.30
CA LEU A 259 -16.65 14.87 17.87
C LEU A 259 -15.33 14.41 17.23
N LEU A 260 -14.22 15.03 17.61
CA LEU A 260 -12.88 14.68 17.13
C LEU A 260 -12.49 13.26 17.59
N GLU A 261 -12.72 12.93 18.86
CA GLU A 261 -12.44 11.61 19.42
C GLU A 261 -13.29 10.51 18.76
N ALA A 262 -14.57 10.79 18.50
CA ALA A 262 -15.44 9.87 17.78
C ALA A 262 -14.99 9.64 16.33
N LEU A 263 -14.56 10.69 15.62
CA LEU A 263 -14.03 10.60 14.26
C LEU A 263 -12.72 9.81 14.19
N GLN A 264 -11.80 10.05 15.13
CA GLN A 264 -10.56 9.30 15.24
C GLN A 264 -10.81 7.81 15.45
N ARG A 265 -11.76 7.47 16.34
CA ARG A 265 -12.20 6.09 16.57
C ARG A 265 -12.80 5.45 15.31
N ALA A 266 -13.65 6.18 14.58
CA ALA A 266 -14.26 5.69 13.33
C ALA A 266 -13.23 5.47 12.21
N ILE A 267 -12.20 6.30 12.15
CA ILE A 267 -11.08 6.17 11.21
C ILE A 267 -10.22 4.95 11.58
N ALA A 268 -9.93 4.75 12.86
CA ALA A 268 -9.20 3.59 13.35
C ALA A 268 -9.96 2.27 13.09
N GLU A 269 -11.29 2.25 13.26
CA GLU A 269 -12.12 1.06 12.95
C GLU A 269 -12.13 0.68 11.46
N ARG A 270 -11.82 1.61 10.55
CA ARG A 270 -11.84 1.41 9.09
C ARG A 270 -10.48 1.10 8.47
N ASP A 271 -9.39 1.59 9.07
CA ASP A 271 -8.04 1.26 8.64
C ASP A 271 -7.32 0.43 9.73
N PRO A 272 -7.11 -0.88 9.50
CA PRO A 272 -6.49 -1.77 10.48
C PRO A 272 -5.04 -1.37 10.80
N ARG A 273 -4.38 -0.54 9.97
CA ARG A 273 -3.04 0.02 10.24
C ARG A 273 -3.13 1.18 11.23
N LEU A 274 -4.12 2.06 11.10
CA LEU A 274 -4.36 3.15 12.04
C LEU A 274 -4.84 2.63 13.40
N ALA A 275 -5.71 1.61 13.43
CA ALA A 275 -6.04 0.89 14.68
C ALA A 275 -4.79 0.35 15.38
N ALA A 276 -3.85 -0.20 14.62
CA ALA A 276 -2.62 -0.74 15.16
C ALA A 276 -1.73 0.35 15.77
N ILE A 277 -1.60 1.50 15.09
CA ILE A 277 -0.87 2.66 15.61
C ILE A 277 -1.54 3.22 16.88
N GLN A 278 -2.86 3.31 16.89
CA GLN A 278 -3.61 3.75 18.06
C GLN A 278 -3.38 2.80 19.24
N ALA A 279 -3.54 1.50 19.06
CA ALA A 279 -3.27 0.50 20.09
C ALA A 279 -1.81 0.55 20.59
N LEU A 280 -0.86 0.86 19.71
CA LEU A 280 0.53 1.08 20.09
C LEU A 280 0.75 2.37 20.88
N SER A 281 0.02 3.44 20.54
CA SER A 281 0.08 4.74 21.22
C SER A 281 -0.57 4.71 22.61
N GLU A 282 -1.52 3.81 22.83
CA GLU A 282 -2.18 3.61 24.11
C GLU A 282 -1.37 2.69 25.05
N ALA A 283 -0.38 1.97 24.52
CA ALA A 283 0.43 1.00 25.25
C ALA A 283 1.40 1.65 26.25
N ARG A 284 1.09 1.59 27.54
CA ARG A 284 1.87 2.19 28.62
C ARG A 284 3.09 1.36 29.02
N SER A 285 3.15 0.10 28.61
CA SER A 285 4.27 -0.80 28.90
C SER A 285 4.75 -1.57 27.66
N PRO A 286 6.02 -2.06 27.64
CA PRO A 286 6.49 -2.98 26.60
C PRO A 286 5.58 -4.21 26.45
N GLN A 287 5.00 -4.68 27.56
CA GLN A 287 4.05 -5.78 27.57
C GLN A 287 2.74 -5.43 26.85
N GLU A 288 2.18 -4.24 27.11
CA GLU A 288 0.98 -3.78 26.41
C GLU A 288 1.22 -3.60 24.90
N ALA A 289 2.42 -3.18 24.49
CA ALA A 289 2.77 -3.12 23.08
C ALA A 289 2.84 -4.51 22.44
N LEU A 290 3.33 -5.53 23.16
CA LEU A 290 3.30 -6.92 22.69
C LEU A 290 1.87 -7.47 22.60
N ARG A 291 0.98 -7.09 23.53
CA ARG A 291 -0.45 -7.42 23.43
C ARG A 291 -1.10 -6.74 22.22
N ALA A 292 -0.80 -5.46 21.98
CA ALA A 292 -1.24 -4.77 20.77
C ALA A 292 -0.74 -5.49 19.51
N ALA A 293 0.51 -5.95 19.49
CA ALA A 293 1.08 -6.72 18.38
C ALA A 293 0.44 -8.11 18.18
N ARG A 294 -0.18 -8.71 19.21
CA ARG A 294 -0.97 -9.94 19.07
C ARG A 294 -2.29 -9.70 18.36
N VAL A 295 -2.95 -8.60 18.69
CA VAL A 295 -4.21 -8.20 18.03
C VAL A 295 -3.93 -7.67 16.62
N HIS A 296 -2.82 -6.98 16.44
CA HIS A 296 -2.38 -6.39 15.18
C HIS A 296 -0.99 -6.91 14.77
N PRO A 297 -0.91 -8.10 14.13
CA PRO A 297 0.37 -8.69 13.70
C PRO A 297 1.21 -7.80 12.78
N PHE A 298 0.57 -6.83 12.12
CA PHE A 298 1.22 -5.77 11.35
C PHE A 298 2.32 -5.06 12.14
N LEU A 299 2.13 -4.81 13.45
CA LEU A 299 3.06 -4.06 14.30
C LEU A 299 4.45 -4.67 14.43
N ILE A 300 4.61 -5.97 14.16
CA ILE A 300 5.89 -6.67 14.20
C ILE A 300 6.39 -7.08 12.81
N SER A 301 5.69 -6.70 11.74
CA SER A 301 6.10 -6.93 10.36
C SER A 301 7.16 -5.92 9.91
N ALA A 302 7.88 -6.23 8.82
CA ALA A 302 8.84 -5.28 8.26
C ALA A 302 8.14 -4.00 7.76
N GLU A 303 7.03 -4.18 7.03
CA GLU A 303 6.17 -3.09 6.54
C GLU A 303 5.62 -2.23 7.69
N GLY A 304 5.18 -2.86 8.78
CA GLY A 304 4.66 -2.15 9.96
C GLY A 304 5.73 -1.32 10.67
N PHE A 305 6.95 -1.82 10.80
CA PHE A 305 8.04 -1.02 11.37
C PHE A 305 8.34 0.23 10.54
N ASP A 306 8.35 0.11 9.22
CA ASP A 306 8.60 1.26 8.34
C ASP A 306 7.42 2.25 8.38
N PHE A 307 6.19 1.75 8.43
CA PHE A 307 5.00 2.57 8.61
C PHE A 307 5.00 3.33 9.94
N ILE A 308 5.31 2.67 11.06
CA ILE A 308 5.40 3.31 12.39
C ILE A 308 6.49 4.40 12.39
N ARG A 309 7.64 4.16 11.75
CA ARG A 309 8.71 5.17 11.62
C ARG A 309 8.27 6.40 10.84
N GLN A 310 7.56 6.21 9.73
CA GLN A 310 7.00 7.32 8.95
C GLN A 310 5.96 8.10 9.77
N PHE A 311 5.10 7.40 10.52
CA PHE A 311 4.13 8.03 11.40
C PHE A 311 4.79 8.86 12.50
N ILE A 312 5.83 8.33 13.16
CA ILE A 312 6.63 9.05 14.16
C ILE A 312 7.29 10.29 13.54
N ALA A 313 7.81 10.19 12.31
CA ALA A 313 8.41 11.32 11.60
C ALA A 313 7.38 12.42 11.29
N GLY A 314 6.17 12.04 10.87
CA GLY A 314 5.04 12.96 10.66
C GLY A 314 4.62 13.67 11.95
N ALA A 315 4.45 12.92 13.04
CA ALA A 315 4.10 13.48 14.36
C ALA A 315 5.13 14.53 14.83
N ARG A 316 6.43 14.29 14.60
CA ARG A 316 7.49 15.29 14.90
C ARG A 316 7.35 16.56 14.07
N GLN A 317 7.03 16.44 12.78
CA GLN A 317 6.84 17.60 11.89
C GLN A 317 5.63 18.44 12.29
N GLN A 318 4.60 17.82 12.86
CA GLN A 318 3.39 18.48 13.37
C GLN A 318 3.55 19.05 14.78
N GLY A 319 4.69 18.83 15.44
CA GLY A 319 4.99 19.34 16.79
C GLY A 319 4.55 18.43 17.94
N GLU A 320 4.09 17.21 17.65
CA GLU A 320 3.64 16.23 18.64
C GLU A 320 4.82 15.42 19.22
N VAL A 321 5.75 16.12 19.88
CA VAL A 321 7.04 15.57 20.33
C VAL A 321 6.87 14.45 21.36
N ASP A 322 5.95 14.58 22.31
CA ASP A 322 5.73 13.57 23.35
C ASP A 322 5.12 12.28 22.80
N MET A 323 4.17 12.38 21.88
CA MET A 323 3.59 11.22 21.20
C MET A 323 4.64 10.50 20.36
N ALA A 324 5.43 11.25 19.60
CA ALA A 324 6.51 10.70 18.79
C ALA A 324 7.53 9.93 19.65
N ARG A 325 7.92 10.50 20.80
CA ARG A 325 8.83 9.85 21.76
C ARG A 325 8.21 8.57 22.34
N HIS A 326 6.94 8.64 22.75
CA HIS A 326 6.23 7.49 23.31
C HIS A 326 6.15 6.32 22.31
N LEU A 327 5.75 6.61 21.08
CA LEU A 327 5.67 5.62 19.99
C LEU A 327 7.05 5.04 19.65
N GLU A 328 8.11 5.85 19.70
CA GLU A 328 9.49 5.38 19.46
C GLU A 328 9.97 4.42 20.55
N GLU A 329 9.67 4.69 21.82
CA GLU A 329 9.95 3.78 22.94
C GLU A 329 9.21 2.43 22.76
N ARG A 330 7.96 2.46 22.27
CA ARG A 330 7.17 1.26 21.97
C ARG A 330 7.67 0.48 20.77
N LEU A 331 7.99 1.17 19.67
CA LEU A 331 8.58 0.57 18.49
C LEU A 331 9.90 -0.15 18.83
N ASN A 332 10.78 0.49 19.62
CA ASN A 332 12.04 -0.13 20.06
C ASN A 332 11.81 -1.41 20.87
N SER A 333 10.78 -1.43 21.73
CA SER A 333 10.40 -2.62 22.50
C SER A 333 9.98 -3.77 21.57
N LEU A 334 9.20 -3.48 20.53
CA LEU A 334 8.77 -4.47 19.53
C LEU A 334 9.93 -4.98 18.66
N ILE A 335 10.87 -4.11 18.31
CA ILE A 335 12.08 -4.48 17.57
C ILE A 335 12.96 -5.43 18.41
N GLN A 336 13.22 -5.08 19.67
CA GLN A 336 13.98 -5.94 20.59
C GLN A 336 13.30 -7.30 20.76
N PHE A 337 11.97 -7.31 20.88
CA PHE A 337 11.21 -8.54 20.95
C PHE A 337 11.39 -9.39 19.69
N LYS A 338 11.24 -8.82 18.48
CA LYS A 338 11.43 -9.56 17.22
C LYS A 338 12.85 -10.13 17.09
N GLN A 339 13.86 -9.42 17.61
CA GLN A 339 15.25 -9.87 17.64
C GLN A 339 15.51 -11.01 18.63
N SER A 340 14.68 -11.14 19.68
CA SER A 340 14.80 -12.23 20.66
C SER A 340 14.48 -13.62 20.09
N GLY A 341 13.79 -13.67 18.94
CA GLY A 341 13.38 -14.93 18.30
C GLY A 341 12.20 -15.64 18.97
N LEU A 342 11.68 -15.08 20.08
CA LEU A 342 10.48 -15.58 20.75
C LEU A 342 9.23 -15.32 19.91
N SER A 343 8.33 -16.29 19.85
CA SER A 343 6.99 -16.09 19.29
C SER A 343 6.11 -15.28 20.25
N LEU A 344 5.12 -14.59 19.68
CA LEU A 344 4.14 -13.82 20.47
C LEU A 344 3.36 -14.70 21.46
N ASN A 345 3.20 -15.99 21.16
CA ASN A 345 2.55 -16.95 22.04
C ASN A 345 3.47 -17.36 23.21
N GLU A 346 4.76 -17.57 22.97
CA GLU A 346 5.74 -17.84 24.04
C GLU A 346 5.86 -16.64 24.99
N ALA A 347 5.88 -15.42 24.47
CA ALA A 347 5.88 -14.21 25.29
C ALA A 347 4.60 -14.04 26.13
N ALA A 348 3.43 -14.34 25.54
CA ALA A 348 2.16 -14.32 26.25
C ALA A 348 2.08 -15.41 27.34
N GLN A 349 2.64 -16.60 27.09
CA GLN A 349 2.73 -17.67 28.09
C GLN A 349 3.69 -17.30 29.22
N MET A 350 4.85 -16.71 28.91
CA MET A 350 5.79 -16.19 29.92
C MET A 350 5.15 -15.08 30.76
N GLU A 351 4.35 -14.21 30.14
CA GLU A 351 3.59 -13.17 30.83
C GLU A 351 2.54 -13.76 31.76
N GLN A 352 1.71 -14.69 31.27
CA GLN A 352 0.72 -15.40 32.09
C GLN A 352 1.40 -16.13 33.24
N MET A 353 2.59 -16.70 33.02
CA MET A 353 3.38 -17.35 34.05
C MET A 353 3.90 -16.35 35.09
N THR A 354 4.38 -15.19 34.65
CA THR A 354 4.84 -14.12 35.56
C THR A 354 3.67 -13.56 36.40
N GLN A 355 2.49 -13.45 35.80
CA GLN A 355 1.28 -12.93 36.46
C GLN A 355 0.59 -13.96 37.37
N ALA A 356 0.72 -15.25 37.07
CA ALA A 356 0.17 -16.34 37.89
C ALA A 356 0.99 -16.58 39.18
N LEU A 357 2.21 -16.06 39.24
CA LEU A 357 3.07 -16.15 40.41
C LEU A 357 2.71 -15.04 41.41
N ASP A 358 2.45 -15.41 42.66
CA ASP A 358 2.32 -14.43 43.74
C ASP A 358 3.68 -13.72 43.98
N PRO A 359 3.68 -12.48 44.50
CA PRO A 359 4.90 -11.69 44.69
C PRO A 359 6.01 -12.41 45.49
N GLU A 360 5.61 -13.24 46.46
CA GLU A 360 6.52 -14.04 47.26
C GLU A 360 7.21 -15.13 46.43
N THR A 361 6.47 -15.81 45.55
CA THR A 361 7.00 -16.83 44.64
C THR A 361 7.89 -16.23 43.55
N SER A 362 7.53 -15.04 43.03
CA SER A 362 8.36 -14.31 42.08
C SER A 362 9.69 -13.87 42.69
N ALA A 363 9.69 -13.41 43.94
CA ALA A 363 10.91 -13.05 44.67
C ALA A 363 11.79 -14.28 44.93
N ALA A 364 11.19 -15.43 45.27
CA ALA A 364 11.91 -16.69 45.45
C ALA A 364 12.57 -17.17 44.15
N LEU A 365 11.91 -17.06 43.00
CA LEU A 365 12.51 -17.39 41.70
C LEU A 365 13.68 -16.47 41.36
N GLN A 366 13.57 -15.17 41.64
CA GLN A 366 14.69 -14.23 41.47
C GLN A 366 15.88 -14.56 42.37
N GLU A 367 15.63 -14.98 43.61
CA GLU A 367 16.67 -15.45 44.54
C GLU A 367 17.41 -16.67 43.97
N LEU A 368 16.69 -17.64 43.40
CA LEU A 368 17.28 -18.83 42.78
C LEU A 368 18.15 -18.49 41.55
N ILE A 369 17.68 -17.56 40.72
CA ILE A 369 18.45 -17.06 39.57
C ILE A 369 19.74 -16.37 40.05
N GLN A 370 19.67 -15.55 41.11
CA GLN A 370 20.85 -14.91 41.70
C GLN A 370 21.82 -15.90 42.34
N GLN A 371 21.32 -17.04 42.84
CA GLN A 371 22.12 -18.14 43.38
C GLN A 371 22.73 -19.05 42.30
N GLY A 372 22.49 -18.76 41.02
CA GLY A 372 23.06 -19.53 39.91
C GLY A 372 22.44 -20.93 39.74
N VAL A 373 21.15 -21.07 40.10
CA VAL A 373 20.37 -22.28 39.81
C VAL A 373 19.98 -22.24 38.33
N ASP A 374 20.82 -22.83 37.49
CA ASP A 374 20.78 -22.75 36.03
C ASP A 374 20.58 -24.11 35.34
N THR A 375 20.54 -25.21 36.09
CA THR A 375 20.30 -26.56 35.55
C THR A 375 19.09 -27.24 36.19
N PRO A 376 18.39 -28.14 35.45
CA PRO A 376 17.24 -28.89 35.96
C PRO A 376 17.55 -29.68 37.24
N GLU A 377 18.76 -30.24 37.36
CA GLU A 377 19.18 -31.03 38.51
C GLU A 377 19.38 -30.15 39.76
N LYS A 378 19.97 -28.96 39.59
CA LYS A 378 20.11 -27.98 40.68
C LYS A 378 18.75 -27.45 41.12
N LEU A 379 17.85 -27.21 40.17
CA LEU A 379 16.49 -26.77 40.45
C LEU A 379 15.73 -27.84 41.23
N GLU A 380 15.79 -29.09 40.81
CA GLU A 380 15.10 -30.20 41.48
C GLU A 380 15.62 -30.44 42.92
N GLU A 381 16.93 -30.27 43.14
CA GLU A 381 17.52 -30.37 44.48
C GLU A 381 17.02 -29.25 45.40
N VAL A 382 16.91 -28.01 44.89
CA VAL A 382 16.38 -26.89 45.68
C VAL A 382 14.88 -27.01 45.92
N LEU A 383 14.11 -27.49 44.93
CA LEU A 383 12.67 -27.73 45.07
C LEU A 383 12.36 -28.87 46.05
N ARG A 384 13.24 -29.86 46.18
CA ARG A 384 13.13 -30.92 47.20
C ARG A 384 13.26 -30.35 48.62
N GLN A 385 14.08 -29.32 48.80
CA GLN A 385 14.30 -28.66 50.09
C GLN A 385 13.24 -27.58 50.39
N ARG A 386 12.46 -27.14 49.39
CA ARG A 386 11.41 -26.11 49.50
C ARG A 386 10.05 -26.63 48.96
N PRO A 387 9.35 -27.56 49.65
CA PRO A 387 8.14 -28.20 49.14
C PRO A 387 6.96 -27.24 48.89
N ASN A 388 6.81 -26.19 49.70
CA ASN A 388 5.78 -25.17 49.46
C ASN A 388 6.04 -24.37 48.17
N LEU A 389 7.30 -24.09 47.84
CA LEU A 389 7.67 -23.42 46.59
C LEU A 389 7.40 -24.35 45.39
N ARG A 390 7.71 -25.64 45.53
CA ARG A 390 7.38 -26.66 44.53
C ARG A 390 5.88 -26.71 44.23
N GLU A 391 5.04 -26.78 45.25
CA GLU A 391 3.58 -26.83 45.07
C GLU A 391 3.04 -25.57 44.39
N LYS A 392 3.54 -24.38 44.77
CA LYS A 392 3.15 -23.11 44.13
C LYS A 392 3.59 -23.05 42.66
N LEU A 393 4.81 -23.51 42.32
CA LEU A 393 5.31 -23.55 40.95
C LEU A 393 4.58 -24.58 40.09
N GLU A 394 4.29 -25.77 40.63
CA GLU A 394 3.50 -26.79 39.94
C GLU A 394 2.06 -26.30 39.69
N ARG A 395 1.46 -25.57 40.65
CA ARG A 395 0.15 -24.95 40.49
C ARG A 395 0.15 -23.85 39.43
N ALA A 396 1.16 -22.98 39.44
CA ALA A 396 1.33 -21.96 38.40
C ALA A 396 1.51 -22.59 37.01
N ALA A 397 2.33 -23.64 36.90
CA ALA A 397 2.56 -24.38 35.65
C ALA A 397 1.27 -25.06 35.12
N ARG A 398 0.41 -25.58 36.00
CA ARG A 398 -0.91 -26.13 35.64
C ARG A 398 -1.90 -25.05 35.17
N GLN A 399 -1.77 -23.83 35.69
CA GLN A 399 -2.63 -22.71 35.32
C GLN A 399 -2.17 -22.04 34.01
N THR A 400 -0.91 -22.18 33.63
CA THR A 400 -0.29 -21.53 32.45
C THR A 400 -0.13 -22.46 31.25
N SER A 401 -0.21 -23.78 31.45
CA SER A 401 -0.30 -24.75 30.35
C SER A 401 -1.71 -24.71 29.76
N GLY A 402 -1.88 -23.97 28.66
CA GLY A 402 -3.15 -23.82 27.93
C GLY A 402 -3.75 -25.13 27.36
N LEU A 403 -3.17 -26.28 27.69
CA LEU A 403 -3.57 -27.62 27.26
C LEU A 403 -4.32 -28.40 28.36
N GLY A 404 -4.59 -27.82 29.53
CA GLY A 404 -5.28 -28.52 30.63
C GLY A 404 -4.55 -29.79 31.12
N ASP A 405 -5.25 -30.69 31.81
CA ASP A 405 -4.67 -31.97 32.23
C ASP A 405 -4.44 -32.88 31.02
N ILE A 406 -3.16 -33.21 30.77
CA ILE A 406 -2.75 -34.14 29.71
C ILE A 406 -2.82 -35.58 30.26
N PRO A 407 -3.60 -36.49 29.63
CA PRO A 407 -3.65 -37.89 30.01
C PRO A 407 -2.26 -38.53 30.07
N ALA A 408 -2.00 -39.36 31.08
CA ALA A 408 -0.68 -39.97 31.29
C ALA A 408 -0.23 -40.80 30.08
N GLU A 409 -1.17 -41.47 29.44
CA GLU A 409 -0.99 -42.29 28.23
C GLU A 409 -0.65 -41.45 26.99
N MET A 410 -1.00 -40.16 26.99
CA MET A 410 -0.78 -39.25 25.86
C MET A 410 0.61 -38.59 25.88
N ARG A 411 1.21 -38.42 27.07
CA ARG A 411 2.53 -37.80 27.25
C ARG A 411 3.64 -38.39 26.36
N PRO A 412 3.85 -39.73 26.29
CA PRO A 412 4.89 -40.29 25.43
C PRO A 412 4.61 -40.05 23.93
N LEU A 413 3.33 -39.95 23.53
CA LEU A 413 2.97 -39.64 22.13
C LEU A 413 3.33 -38.21 21.79
N LEU A 414 3.01 -37.25 22.67
CA LEU A 414 3.35 -35.83 22.47
C LEU A 414 4.86 -35.59 22.43
N GLU A 415 5.61 -36.31 23.25
CA GLU A 415 7.07 -36.25 23.25
C GLU A 415 7.66 -36.75 21.91
N GLU A 416 7.16 -37.88 21.39
CA GLU A 416 7.58 -38.38 20.08
C GLU A 416 7.17 -37.41 18.95
N ILE A 417 5.93 -36.89 18.97
CA ILE A 417 5.42 -35.92 17.98
C ILE A 417 6.30 -34.66 17.90
N GLY A 418 6.76 -34.14 19.04
CA GLY A 418 7.62 -32.95 19.11
C GLY A 418 9.02 -33.17 18.52
N GLN A 419 9.48 -34.41 18.45
CA GLN A 419 10.79 -34.75 17.89
C GLN A 419 10.75 -34.95 16.36
N LEU A 420 9.57 -35.21 15.78
CA LEU A 420 9.37 -35.45 14.34
C LEU A 420 9.25 -34.13 13.56
N ASN A 421 10.39 -33.59 13.14
CA ASN A 421 10.49 -32.27 12.50
C ASN A 421 10.85 -32.33 11.00
N ARG A 422 11.20 -33.48 10.44
CA ARG A 422 11.62 -33.60 9.03
C ARG A 422 10.43 -33.98 8.15
N LEU A 423 10.46 -33.59 6.87
CA LEU A 423 9.41 -33.95 5.90
C LEU A 423 9.22 -35.48 5.77
N SER A 424 10.31 -36.25 5.91
CA SER A 424 10.25 -37.72 5.93
C SER A 424 9.44 -38.31 7.09
N ASP A 425 9.27 -37.53 8.16
CA ASP A 425 8.68 -37.98 9.42
C ASP A 425 7.16 -37.73 9.46
N MET A 426 6.64 -36.95 8.51
CA MET A 426 5.24 -36.52 8.47
C MET A 426 4.23 -37.69 8.44
N PRO A 427 4.45 -38.80 7.71
CA PRO A 427 3.57 -39.96 7.80
C PRO A 427 3.47 -40.56 9.21
N ARG A 428 4.60 -40.61 9.94
CA ARG A 428 4.65 -41.09 11.32
C ARG A 428 4.00 -40.09 12.27
N LYS A 429 4.23 -38.79 12.07
CA LYS A 429 3.62 -37.73 12.87
C LYS A 429 2.10 -37.72 12.73
N ILE A 430 1.56 -37.93 11.52
CA ILE A 430 0.12 -38.11 11.27
C ILE A 430 -0.44 -39.25 12.12
N GLN A 431 0.17 -40.44 12.07
CA GLN A 431 -0.29 -41.60 12.84
C GLN A 431 -0.32 -41.34 14.37
N LEU A 432 0.71 -40.66 14.88
CA LEU A 432 0.78 -40.33 16.30
C LEU A 432 -0.25 -39.28 16.71
N CYS A 433 -0.49 -38.26 15.87
CA CYS A 433 -1.54 -37.27 16.10
C CYS A 433 -2.94 -37.91 16.07
N GLU A 434 -3.22 -38.85 15.16
CA GLU A 434 -4.46 -39.62 15.15
C GLU A 434 -4.64 -40.47 16.41
N GLN A 435 -3.57 -41.07 16.92
CA GLN A 435 -3.59 -41.82 18.18
C GLN A 435 -3.85 -40.92 19.38
N ALA A 436 -3.17 -39.77 19.44
CA ALA A 436 -3.35 -38.76 20.47
C ALA A 436 -4.80 -38.23 20.50
N LEU A 437 -5.40 -37.99 19.33
CA LEU A 437 -6.79 -37.55 19.22
C LEU A 437 -7.82 -38.57 19.74
N ARG A 438 -7.51 -39.88 19.75
CA ARG A 438 -8.40 -40.90 20.33
C ARG A 438 -8.39 -40.89 21.86
N LEU A 439 -7.37 -40.30 22.47
CA LEU A 439 -7.21 -40.22 23.93
C LEU A 439 -7.80 -38.93 24.52
N VAL A 440 -8.23 -37.98 23.67
CA VAL A 440 -8.77 -36.69 24.09
C VAL A 440 -10.22 -36.58 23.65
N GLN A 441 -11.13 -36.42 24.61
CA GLN A 441 -12.52 -36.06 24.35
C GLN A 441 -12.61 -34.54 24.21
N ARG A 442 -13.27 -34.04 23.15
CA ARG A 442 -13.42 -32.61 22.87
C ARG A 442 -14.03 -31.87 24.06
N GLU A 443 -15.01 -32.47 24.72
CA GLU A 443 -15.76 -31.90 25.84
C GLU A 443 -14.96 -31.89 27.15
N ALA A 444 -14.04 -32.86 27.32
CA ALA A 444 -13.25 -32.99 28.54
C ALA A 444 -12.02 -32.08 28.54
N ASN A 445 -11.41 -31.85 27.37
CA ASN A 445 -10.27 -30.95 27.24
C ASN A 445 -10.24 -30.31 25.83
N PRO A 446 -11.07 -29.26 25.61
CA PRO A 446 -11.24 -28.63 24.30
C PRO A 446 -9.93 -28.08 23.72
N SER A 447 -9.06 -27.51 24.56
CA SER A 447 -7.80 -26.91 24.13
C SER A 447 -6.78 -27.95 23.68
N LEU A 448 -6.64 -29.06 24.42
CA LEU A 448 -5.76 -30.17 24.02
C LEU A 448 -6.25 -30.88 22.76
N TRP A 449 -7.58 -30.97 22.61
CA TRP A 449 -8.19 -31.54 21.42
C TRP A 449 -7.94 -30.65 20.19
N ALA A 450 -8.18 -29.33 20.29
CA ALA A 450 -7.91 -28.38 19.23
C ALA A 450 -6.42 -28.34 18.84
N ALA A 451 -5.51 -28.36 19.83
CA ALA A 451 -4.06 -28.42 19.57
C ALA A 451 -3.65 -29.71 18.82
N SER A 452 -4.25 -30.85 19.19
CA SER A 452 -3.99 -32.13 18.53
C SER A 452 -4.54 -32.17 17.09
N GLN A 453 -5.69 -31.52 16.84
CA GLN A 453 -6.24 -31.34 15.48
C GLN A 453 -5.33 -30.43 14.63
N GLY A 454 -4.82 -29.34 15.20
CA GLY A 454 -3.89 -28.42 14.51
C GLY A 454 -2.55 -29.06 14.16
N GLU A 455 -1.98 -29.88 15.05
CA GLU A 455 -0.75 -30.64 14.73
C GLU A 455 -0.97 -31.69 13.64
N LEU A 456 -2.13 -32.35 13.62
CA LEU A 456 -2.50 -33.27 12.55
C LEU A 456 -2.62 -32.56 11.19
N ALA A 457 -3.31 -31.41 11.17
CA ALA A 457 -3.46 -30.58 9.97
C ALA A 457 -2.10 -30.11 9.42
N ASN A 458 -1.20 -29.67 10.31
CA ASN A 458 0.17 -29.28 9.97
C ASN A 458 0.97 -30.44 9.35
N ALA A 459 0.84 -31.64 9.90
CA ALA A 459 1.55 -32.82 9.42
C ALA A 459 1.01 -33.28 8.05
N LEU A 460 -0.30 -33.24 7.84
CA LEU A 460 -0.96 -33.53 6.55
C LEU A 460 -0.51 -32.55 5.46
N ALA A 461 -0.53 -31.25 5.73
CA ALA A 461 -0.13 -30.22 4.76
C ALA A 461 1.34 -30.35 4.30
N LYS A 462 2.21 -30.87 5.17
CA LYS A 462 3.65 -31.08 4.93
C LYS A 462 4.00 -32.49 4.43
N ASN A 463 3.02 -33.40 4.38
CA ASN A 463 3.26 -34.80 4.05
C ASN A 463 3.70 -34.98 2.59
N PRO A 464 4.90 -35.53 2.32
CA PRO A 464 5.37 -35.78 0.96
C PRO A 464 4.75 -37.04 0.32
N GLN A 465 4.03 -37.85 1.09
CA GLN A 465 3.38 -39.07 0.61
C GLN A 465 1.90 -38.83 0.27
N GLY A 466 1.40 -39.47 -0.78
CA GLY A 466 0.02 -39.32 -1.23
C GLY A 466 -0.18 -38.18 -2.23
N ARG A 467 -1.44 -37.89 -2.58
CA ARG A 467 -1.78 -36.76 -3.44
C ARG A 467 -1.82 -35.48 -2.61
N ARG A 468 -1.08 -34.47 -3.05
CA ARG A 468 -0.97 -33.19 -2.35
C ARG A 468 -2.33 -32.49 -2.16
N ALA A 469 -3.23 -32.59 -3.14
CA ALA A 469 -4.57 -32.01 -3.05
C ALA A 469 -5.37 -32.65 -1.91
N ASP A 470 -5.47 -33.98 -1.89
CA ASP A 470 -6.18 -34.75 -0.87
C ASP A 470 -5.63 -34.47 0.55
N ASN A 471 -4.29 -34.37 0.70
CA ASN A 471 -3.67 -34.03 1.98
C ASN A 471 -4.00 -32.61 2.45
N LEU A 472 -4.15 -31.65 1.53
CA LEU A 472 -4.52 -30.28 1.86
C LEU A 472 -6.01 -30.15 2.21
N GLU A 473 -6.88 -30.88 1.51
CA GLU A 473 -8.32 -30.94 1.84
C GLU A 473 -8.56 -31.54 3.23
N GLU A 474 -7.84 -32.61 3.57
CA GLU A 474 -7.88 -33.21 4.91
C GLU A 474 -7.33 -32.23 5.98
N ALA A 475 -6.21 -31.56 5.68
CA ALA A 475 -5.64 -30.56 6.60
C ALA A 475 -6.59 -29.39 6.88
N ILE A 476 -7.28 -28.87 5.85
CA ILE A 476 -8.28 -27.80 6.00
C ILE A 476 -9.40 -28.25 6.95
N ARG A 477 -9.93 -29.47 6.77
CA ARG A 477 -10.98 -30.00 7.64
C ARG A 477 -10.52 -30.09 9.10
N HIS A 478 -9.28 -30.51 9.35
CA HIS A 478 -8.74 -30.57 10.70
C HIS A 478 -8.47 -29.18 11.30
N TYR A 479 -8.10 -28.19 10.49
CA TYR A 479 -8.06 -26.79 10.94
C TYR A 479 -9.44 -26.25 11.29
N GLU A 480 -10.45 -26.54 10.48
CA GLU A 480 -11.84 -26.16 10.76
C GLU A 480 -12.38 -26.81 12.03
N LEU A 481 -11.95 -28.04 12.33
CA LEU A 481 -12.27 -28.69 13.60
C LEU A 481 -11.55 -28.05 14.78
N ALA A 482 -10.35 -27.51 14.60
CA ALA A 482 -9.56 -26.90 15.66
C ALA A 482 -10.04 -25.49 16.07
N LEU A 483 -10.74 -24.80 15.16
CA LEU A 483 -11.38 -23.50 15.38
C LEU A 483 -12.76 -23.67 16.04
#